data_AF-A0A7R8A4L1-F1
#
_entry.id   AF-A0A7R8A4L1-F1
#
_cell.length_a   1.000
_cell.length_b   1.000
_cell.length_c   1.000
_cell.angle_alpha   90.00
_cell.angle_beta   90.00
_cell.angle_gamma   90.00
#
_symmetry.space_group_name_H-M   'P 1'
#
loop_
_entity.id
_entity.type
_entity.pdbx_description
1 polymer ?
#
loop_
_entity_poly.entity_id
_entity_poly.type
_entity_poly.pdbx_seq_one_letter_code
_entity_poly.pdbx_strand_id
1 'polypeptide(L)'
;MSSIVYVPYGVYIVTNTVKIPVGSRIIGQAWPQIMGKGKNFQDQLHARPVVQVGEVDESGVVEIQDMMFTVSGATAGAILVQWNVHEITRGSAGLWDSHFRVGGAVGSELQGDKCPKGGGINTDCIGASALLHVTSKASAYIENSWAWVADHDLDAADEAQIDIFSGRGILIESQGPTWLYGTASEHNVLYQYQFSNSKNVIAGMIQTESPYFQSHPGAPLPIVTGGFPNDPHFDNCTISSPATCAVSWAVRIVDSSSVYILGAGLYSWFSKYSQDCLATENCQDRAFEIEEGQDLWIYNLVTKAIVEMISPVNEKPTLANDNKNGFMSSILAWLKGSTDRTGQRVFEGFTIYDSNMLPSTFSDACITALTATIKCDLQVFQFGEPQYHGTLGNDTLTDLVCDQSCGDSLARWFTNAEANCNGAVLLDHPATILGGNMWEE
;
A
#
# COMPACT_ATOMS: atom_id res chain seq x y z
N MET A 1 31.49 -7.37 -20.36
CA MET A 1 31.09 -8.79 -20.30
C MET A 1 29.90 -8.86 -19.38
N SER A 2 28.70 -9.12 -19.90
CA SER A 2 27.50 -9.33 -19.09
C SER A 2 27.50 -10.77 -18.61
N SER A 3 27.71 -11.00 -17.32
CA SER A 3 27.53 -12.32 -16.70
C SER A 3 26.12 -12.39 -16.11
N ILE A 4 25.47 -13.55 -16.24
CA ILE A 4 24.16 -13.81 -15.61
C ILE A 4 24.44 -14.42 -14.24
N VAL A 5 23.79 -13.91 -13.20
CA VAL A 5 23.82 -14.49 -11.86
C VAL A 5 22.81 -15.62 -11.83
N TYR A 6 23.32 -16.85 -11.71
CA TYR A 6 22.48 -18.03 -11.49
C TYR A 6 22.39 -18.32 -10.00
N VAL A 7 21.17 -18.42 -9.46
CA VAL A 7 20.92 -18.72 -8.05
C VAL A 7 20.39 -20.15 -7.93
N PRO A 8 21.20 -21.12 -7.44
CA PRO A 8 20.75 -22.48 -7.22
C PRO A 8 19.60 -22.53 -6.21
N TYR A 9 18.78 -23.58 -6.29
CA TYR A 9 17.67 -23.80 -5.36
C TYR A 9 18.17 -23.77 -3.91
N GLY A 10 17.47 -23.04 -3.06
CA GLY A 10 17.80 -22.94 -1.64
C GLY A 10 17.12 -21.76 -0.97
N VAL A 11 17.29 -21.69 0.35
CA VAL A 11 16.82 -20.58 1.18
C VAL A 11 18.03 -19.80 1.67
N TYR A 12 18.17 -18.56 1.18
CA TYR A 12 19.27 -17.66 1.47
C TYR A 12 18.83 -16.64 2.51
N ILE A 13 19.15 -16.93 3.77
CA ILE A 13 18.82 -16.03 4.89
C ILE A 13 19.71 -14.79 4.82
N VAL A 14 19.09 -13.62 4.82
CA VAL A 14 19.77 -12.32 4.83
C VAL A 14 19.32 -11.51 6.04
N THR A 15 20.28 -10.95 6.76
CA THR A 15 20.01 -10.13 7.95
C THR A 15 20.20 -8.64 7.69
N ASN A 16 20.41 -8.27 6.43
CA ASN A 16 20.70 -6.92 5.99
C ASN A 16 20.25 -6.77 4.52
N THR A 17 20.01 -5.53 4.07
CA THR A 17 19.57 -5.26 2.70
C THR A 17 20.53 -5.86 1.66
N VAL A 18 19.99 -6.62 0.71
CA VAL A 18 20.70 -7.08 -0.49
C VAL A 18 20.47 -6.05 -1.59
N LYS A 19 21.56 -5.46 -2.08
CA LYS A 19 21.50 -4.52 -3.20
C LYS A 19 21.71 -5.26 -4.52
N ILE A 20 20.75 -5.14 -5.43
CA ILE A 20 20.85 -5.60 -6.82
C ILE A 20 21.23 -4.39 -7.67
N PRO A 21 22.49 -4.30 -8.16
CA PRO A 21 22.94 -3.15 -8.93
C PRO A 21 22.35 -3.13 -10.33
N VAL A 22 22.24 -1.95 -10.91
CA VAL A 22 21.92 -1.80 -12.33
C VAL A 22 22.93 -2.53 -13.21
N GLY A 23 22.44 -3.20 -14.26
CA GLY A 23 23.18 -4.11 -15.13
C GLY A 23 23.04 -5.58 -14.75
N SER A 24 22.35 -5.90 -13.65
CA SER A 24 22.15 -7.28 -13.19
C SER A 24 21.17 -8.06 -14.06
N ARG A 25 21.49 -9.33 -14.30
CA ARG A 25 20.57 -10.34 -14.83
C ARG A 25 20.63 -11.54 -13.90
N ILE A 26 19.50 -11.90 -13.30
CA ILE A 26 19.39 -12.91 -12.25
C ILE A 26 18.37 -13.97 -12.68
N ILE A 27 18.76 -15.24 -12.60
CA ILE A 27 17.89 -16.39 -12.89
C ILE A 27 18.00 -17.37 -11.72
N GLY A 28 16.87 -17.69 -11.10
CA GLY A 28 16.78 -18.71 -10.06
C GLY A 28 16.53 -20.12 -10.59
N GLN A 29 16.80 -21.12 -9.75
CA GLN A 29 16.44 -22.52 -10.01
C GLN A 29 15.24 -22.92 -9.15
N ALA A 30 14.03 -22.96 -9.73
CA ALA A 30 12.80 -23.38 -9.03
C ALA A 30 12.51 -22.54 -7.76
N TRP A 31 12.49 -21.20 -7.91
CA TRP A 31 12.24 -20.21 -6.85
C TRP A 31 13.16 -20.33 -5.62
N PRO A 32 14.50 -20.20 -5.76
CA PRO A 32 15.35 -19.89 -4.62
C PRO A 32 14.86 -18.65 -3.88
N GLN A 33 14.96 -18.71 -2.56
CA GLN A 33 14.35 -17.73 -1.67
C GLN A 33 15.40 -16.78 -1.10
N ILE A 34 15.21 -15.47 -1.25
CA ILE A 34 15.89 -14.47 -0.43
C ILE A 34 15.00 -14.21 0.78
N MET A 35 15.45 -14.64 1.96
CA MET A 35 14.67 -14.65 3.19
C MET A 35 15.20 -13.63 4.20
N GLY A 36 14.50 -12.51 4.35
CA GLY A 36 14.84 -11.47 5.33
C GLY A 36 14.62 -11.95 6.76
N LYS A 37 15.57 -11.69 7.67
CA LYS A 37 15.47 -12.08 9.08
C LYS A 37 16.18 -11.12 10.03
N GLY A 38 15.59 -10.92 11.21
CA GLY A 38 16.24 -10.31 12.36
C GLY A 38 16.07 -8.80 12.48
N LYS A 39 16.77 -8.22 13.46
CA LYS A 39 16.52 -6.88 14.01
C LYS A 39 16.46 -5.73 13.00
N ASN A 40 17.16 -5.83 11.87
CA ASN A 40 17.18 -4.78 10.85
C ASN A 40 15.86 -4.62 10.09
N PHE A 41 14.94 -5.59 10.25
CA PHE A 41 13.64 -5.62 9.59
C PHE A 41 12.48 -5.66 10.58
N GLN A 42 12.72 -5.46 11.88
CA GLN A 42 11.71 -5.63 12.94
C GLN A 42 10.86 -4.38 13.20
N ASP A 43 11.36 -3.21 12.84
CA ASP A 43 10.76 -1.94 13.24
C ASP A 43 9.80 -1.39 12.16
N GLN A 44 8.50 -1.32 12.46
CA GLN A 44 7.49 -0.77 11.55
C GLN A 44 7.68 0.71 11.23
N LEU A 45 8.24 1.50 12.16
CA LEU A 45 8.48 2.93 11.98
C LEU A 45 9.74 3.21 11.15
N HIS A 46 10.63 2.22 11.04
CA HIS A 46 11.86 2.29 10.28
C HIS A 46 11.90 1.17 9.25
N ALA A 47 10.91 1.17 8.35
CA ALA A 47 10.80 0.19 7.30
C ALA A 47 12.06 0.17 6.40
N ARG A 48 12.44 -1.02 5.96
CA ARG A 48 13.71 -1.25 5.28
C ARG A 48 13.61 -2.34 4.22
N PRO A 49 14.19 -2.15 3.02
CA PRO A 49 14.22 -3.18 1.99
C PRO A 49 15.07 -4.38 2.41
N VAL A 50 14.49 -5.58 2.28
CA VAL A 50 15.22 -6.85 2.24
C VAL A 50 16.03 -6.91 0.96
N VAL A 51 15.39 -6.62 -0.18
CA VAL A 51 16.03 -6.47 -1.48
C VAL A 51 15.81 -5.06 -2.01
N GLN A 52 16.88 -4.40 -2.42
CA GLN A 52 16.85 -3.09 -3.04
C GLN A 52 17.36 -3.22 -4.49
N VAL A 53 16.51 -2.90 -5.46
CA VAL A 53 16.83 -2.98 -6.89
C VAL A 53 17.19 -1.59 -7.42
N GLY A 54 18.49 -1.38 -7.62
CA GLY A 54 19.06 -0.08 -7.97
C GLY A 54 18.99 0.95 -6.84
N GLU A 55 19.66 2.06 -7.04
CA GLU A 55 19.49 3.29 -6.27
C GLU A 55 18.49 4.23 -6.97
N VAL A 56 17.95 5.19 -6.23
CA VAL A 56 17.13 6.26 -6.81
C VAL A 56 17.96 7.01 -7.85
N ASP A 57 17.31 7.44 -8.94
CA ASP A 57 17.93 8.10 -10.10
C ASP A 57 18.83 7.20 -10.99
N GLU A 58 18.97 5.90 -10.70
CA GLU A 58 19.66 5.00 -11.61
C GLU A 58 18.76 4.53 -12.75
N SER A 59 19.31 4.53 -13.97
CA SER A 59 18.65 3.95 -15.14
C SER A 59 19.50 2.87 -15.78
N GLY A 60 18.90 1.75 -16.15
CA GLY A 60 19.58 0.71 -16.91
C GLY A 60 18.78 -0.56 -17.05
N VAL A 61 19.52 -1.68 -17.12
CA VAL A 61 18.94 -3.02 -17.26
C VAL A 61 18.94 -3.70 -15.90
N VAL A 62 17.79 -4.21 -15.47
CA VAL A 62 17.70 -5.22 -14.42
C VAL A 62 16.69 -6.26 -14.85
N GLU A 63 17.11 -7.51 -14.93
CA GLU A 63 16.25 -8.65 -15.26
C GLU A 63 16.29 -9.64 -14.11
N ILE A 64 15.15 -9.95 -13.48
CA ILE A 64 15.03 -10.91 -12.39
C ILE A 64 14.01 -11.98 -12.78
N GLN A 65 14.40 -13.25 -12.72
CA GLN A 65 13.56 -14.38 -13.10
C GLN A 65 13.65 -15.52 -12.08
N ASP A 66 12.55 -16.23 -11.88
CA ASP A 66 12.48 -17.45 -11.09
C ASP A 66 12.93 -17.27 -9.62
N MET A 67 12.62 -16.14 -8.97
CA MET A 67 13.02 -15.85 -7.59
C MET A 67 11.83 -15.81 -6.63
N MET A 68 12.07 -16.09 -5.34
CA MET A 68 11.08 -15.82 -4.28
C MET A 68 11.66 -14.90 -3.22
N PHE A 69 10.90 -13.87 -2.85
CA PHE A 69 11.23 -12.94 -1.78
C PHE A 69 10.35 -13.26 -0.57
N THR A 70 10.95 -13.42 0.60
CA THR A 70 10.24 -13.88 1.79
C THR A 70 10.92 -13.40 3.08
N VAL A 71 10.37 -13.79 4.23
CA VAL A 71 10.84 -13.42 5.56
C VAL A 71 10.80 -14.61 6.52
N SER A 72 11.52 -14.49 7.64
CA SER A 72 11.50 -15.46 8.75
C SER A 72 11.29 -14.75 10.09
N GLY A 73 10.11 -14.97 10.67
CA GLY A 73 9.66 -14.46 11.97
C GLY A 73 9.08 -13.05 11.91
N ALA A 74 9.02 -12.40 13.08
CA ALA A 74 8.56 -11.03 13.20
C ALA A 74 9.51 -10.07 12.46
N THR A 75 9.07 -9.56 11.31
CA THR A 75 9.83 -8.66 10.44
C THR A 75 8.94 -7.51 9.98
N ALA A 76 8.29 -6.87 10.95
CA ALA A 76 7.25 -5.87 10.72
C ALA A 76 7.72 -4.63 9.91
N GLY A 77 9.04 -4.37 9.87
CA GLY A 77 9.65 -3.32 9.06
C GLY A 77 10.14 -3.77 7.67
N ALA A 78 9.96 -5.04 7.28
CA ALA A 78 10.47 -5.53 6.00
C ALA A 78 9.67 -4.96 4.81
N ILE A 79 10.37 -4.30 3.89
CA ILE A 79 9.91 -4.15 2.51
C ILE A 79 10.57 -5.30 1.72
N LEU A 80 9.82 -6.28 1.21
CA LEU A 80 10.45 -7.46 0.59
C LEU A 80 11.29 -7.03 -0.63
N VAL A 81 10.73 -6.22 -1.51
CA VAL A 81 11.48 -5.58 -2.61
C VAL A 81 11.14 -4.09 -2.71
N GLN A 82 12.17 -3.25 -2.67
CA GLN A 82 12.10 -1.87 -3.10
C GLN A 82 12.74 -1.75 -4.48
N TRP A 83 12.00 -1.18 -5.43
CA TRP A 83 12.36 -1.08 -6.83
C TRP A 83 12.58 0.38 -7.22
N ASN A 84 13.84 0.75 -7.49
CA ASN A 84 14.24 2.13 -7.75
C ASN A 84 14.67 2.38 -9.20
N VAL A 85 15.07 1.32 -9.92
CA VAL A 85 15.66 1.44 -11.25
C VAL A 85 14.64 1.91 -12.30
N HIS A 86 15.08 2.80 -13.18
CA HIS A 86 14.37 3.17 -14.40
C HIS A 86 14.94 2.45 -15.62
N GLU A 87 14.09 2.09 -16.58
CA GLU A 87 14.48 1.40 -17.80
C GLU A 87 15.26 2.33 -18.75
N ILE A 88 16.18 1.76 -19.55
CA ILE A 88 16.84 2.47 -20.67
C ILE A 88 16.27 2.06 -22.03
N THR A 89 15.62 0.90 -22.11
CA THR A 89 14.82 0.44 -23.23
C THR A 89 13.55 -0.21 -22.69
N ARG A 90 12.45 -0.18 -23.44
CA ARG A 90 11.16 -0.74 -23.00
C ARG A 90 11.30 -2.17 -22.46
N GLY A 91 10.93 -2.38 -21.21
CA GLY A 91 11.00 -3.67 -20.50
C GLY A 91 12.38 -4.06 -20.00
N SER A 92 13.39 -3.17 -20.05
CA SER A 92 14.76 -3.51 -19.59
C SER A 92 14.90 -3.54 -18.06
N ALA A 93 13.94 -3.01 -17.33
CA ALA A 93 13.84 -3.12 -15.89
C ALA A 93 12.61 -3.97 -15.57
N GLY A 94 12.80 -5.26 -15.30
CA GLY A 94 11.66 -6.16 -15.10
C GLY A 94 11.90 -7.42 -14.27
N LEU A 95 10.79 -8.04 -13.92
CA LEU A 95 10.64 -9.16 -13.00
C LEU A 95 9.64 -10.16 -13.58
N TRP A 96 10.05 -11.42 -13.76
CA TRP A 96 9.24 -12.49 -14.36
C TRP A 96 9.23 -13.73 -13.47
N ASP A 97 8.08 -14.40 -13.36
CA ASP A 97 7.92 -15.66 -12.62
C ASP A 97 8.61 -15.62 -11.25
N SER A 98 8.43 -14.49 -10.57
CA SER A 98 9.08 -14.19 -9.30
C SER A 98 8.04 -13.68 -8.32
N HIS A 99 8.06 -14.23 -7.11
CA HIS A 99 6.94 -14.13 -6.18
C HIS A 99 7.38 -13.62 -4.82
N PHE A 100 6.41 -13.15 -4.05
CA PHE A 100 6.57 -12.65 -2.71
C PHE A 100 5.69 -13.50 -1.81
N ARG A 101 6.27 -14.07 -0.75
CA ARG A 101 5.53 -14.88 0.22
C ARG A 101 5.86 -14.42 1.63
N VAL A 102 4.84 -14.09 2.39
CA VAL A 102 4.96 -13.78 3.82
C VAL A 102 4.34 -14.91 4.64
N GLY A 103 5.18 -15.80 5.16
CA GLY A 103 4.80 -16.92 6.02
C GLY A 103 4.20 -18.14 5.32
N GLY A 104 3.51 -18.98 6.10
CA GLY A 104 2.78 -20.15 5.63
C GLY A 104 3.65 -21.27 5.07
N ALA A 105 4.93 -21.34 5.47
CA ALA A 105 5.86 -22.36 5.01
C ALA A 105 6.96 -22.65 6.02
N VAL A 106 7.55 -23.85 5.94
CA VAL A 106 8.66 -24.28 6.79
C VAL A 106 9.84 -23.30 6.70
N GLY A 107 10.34 -22.91 7.87
CA GLY A 107 11.44 -21.95 8.03
C GLY A 107 11.02 -20.48 8.04
N SER A 108 9.77 -20.17 7.68
CA SER A 108 9.23 -18.80 7.81
C SER A 108 9.02 -18.37 9.25
N GLU A 109 8.98 -19.30 10.21
CA GLU A 109 8.65 -19.03 11.61
C GLU A 109 7.31 -18.28 11.77
N LEU A 110 6.42 -18.41 10.78
CA LEU A 110 5.08 -17.79 10.67
C LEU A 110 4.11 -18.87 10.15
N GLN A 111 3.93 -19.92 10.95
CA GLN A 111 3.16 -21.13 10.66
C GLN A 111 2.04 -21.33 11.68
N GLY A 112 1.20 -22.35 11.51
CA GLY A 112 0.00 -22.55 12.34
C GLY A 112 0.27 -22.72 13.84
N ASP A 113 1.46 -23.18 14.24
CA ASP A 113 1.88 -23.29 15.63
C ASP A 113 2.15 -21.94 16.31
N LYS A 114 2.39 -20.89 15.52
CA LYS A 114 2.75 -19.53 16.00
C LYS A 114 1.70 -18.49 15.69
N CYS A 115 1.08 -18.62 14.52
CA CYS A 115 0.11 -17.68 13.96
C CYS A 115 -1.22 -18.37 13.68
N PRO A 116 -1.82 -19.08 14.66
CA PRO A 116 -3.07 -19.80 14.42
C PRO A 116 -4.20 -18.83 14.09
N LYS A 117 -5.12 -19.25 13.20
CA LYS A 117 -6.39 -18.57 12.95
C LYS A 117 -7.11 -18.23 14.27
N GLY A 118 -7.56 -16.98 14.39
CA GLY A 118 -8.28 -16.49 15.56
C GLY A 118 -7.40 -16.25 16.78
N GLY A 119 -6.07 -16.15 16.59
CA GLY A 119 -5.11 -15.85 17.66
C GLY A 119 -5.17 -14.41 18.17
N GLY A 120 -5.94 -13.54 17.50
CA GLY A 120 -5.99 -12.11 17.77
C GLY A 120 -4.77 -11.37 17.24
N ILE A 121 -4.54 -10.14 17.71
CA ILE A 121 -3.33 -9.40 17.34
C ILE A 121 -2.12 -10.03 18.03
N ASN A 122 -1.34 -10.81 17.28
CA ASN A 122 -0.02 -11.26 17.65
C ASN A 122 1.04 -10.46 16.88
N THR A 123 1.80 -9.61 17.58
CA THR A 123 2.85 -8.79 16.95
C THR A 123 4.00 -9.63 16.39
N ASP A 124 4.19 -10.85 16.88
CA ASP A 124 5.19 -11.78 16.33
C ASP A 124 4.79 -12.34 14.97
N CYS A 125 3.51 -12.20 14.59
CA CYS A 125 2.96 -12.59 13.30
C CYS A 125 2.91 -11.44 12.28
N ILE A 126 3.52 -10.28 12.59
CA ILE A 126 3.67 -9.19 11.62
C ILE A 126 4.92 -9.46 10.78
N GLY A 127 4.69 -9.96 9.56
CA GLY A 127 5.75 -10.44 8.67
C GLY A 127 6.31 -9.38 7.72
N ALA A 128 5.56 -8.35 7.36
CA ALA A 128 6.05 -7.34 6.41
C ALA A 128 5.39 -5.97 6.57
N SER A 129 6.14 -4.93 6.21
CA SER A 129 5.62 -3.58 6.03
C SER A 129 5.02 -3.41 4.62
N ALA A 130 5.72 -3.92 3.60
CA ALA A 130 5.28 -3.94 2.21
C ALA A 130 5.88 -5.13 1.44
N LEU A 131 5.16 -5.70 0.47
CA LEU A 131 5.72 -6.77 -0.38
C LEU A 131 6.52 -6.18 -1.56
N LEU A 132 5.96 -5.21 -2.26
CA LEU A 132 6.64 -4.51 -3.35
C LEU A 132 6.40 -3.00 -3.28
N HIS A 133 7.48 -2.24 -3.38
CA HIS A 133 7.44 -0.78 -3.47
C HIS A 133 8.19 -0.30 -4.71
N VAL A 134 7.47 0.18 -5.73
CA VAL A 134 8.04 0.80 -6.93
C VAL A 134 8.07 2.31 -6.73
N THR A 135 9.26 2.87 -6.56
CA THR A 135 9.44 4.27 -6.15
C THR A 135 9.18 5.25 -7.30
N SER A 136 9.03 6.53 -6.95
CA SER A 136 8.51 7.56 -7.86
C SER A 136 9.26 7.72 -9.18
N LYS A 137 10.59 7.57 -9.15
CA LYS A 137 11.46 7.71 -10.34
C LYS A 137 11.75 6.39 -11.05
N ALA A 138 11.22 5.27 -10.56
CA ALA A 138 11.45 3.98 -11.16
C ALA A 138 10.51 3.74 -12.35
N SER A 139 10.79 2.69 -13.12
CA SER A 139 9.87 2.07 -14.09
C SER A 139 9.92 0.56 -13.89
N ALA A 140 8.85 -0.17 -14.20
CA ALA A 140 8.85 -1.61 -13.97
C ALA A 140 8.04 -2.38 -15.02
N TYR A 141 8.57 -3.51 -15.48
CA TYR A 141 7.81 -4.56 -16.15
C TYR A 141 7.70 -5.77 -15.22
N ILE A 142 6.51 -6.10 -14.75
CA ILE A 142 6.28 -7.19 -13.80
C ILE A 142 5.27 -8.15 -14.40
N GLU A 143 5.66 -9.40 -14.56
CA GLU A 143 4.83 -10.43 -15.19
C GLU A 143 4.83 -11.74 -14.40
N ASN A 144 3.65 -12.35 -14.27
CA ASN A 144 3.45 -13.59 -13.52
C ASN A 144 4.09 -13.49 -12.12
N SER A 145 3.57 -12.57 -11.32
CA SER A 145 4.10 -12.27 -9.99
C SER A 145 2.99 -12.28 -8.96
N TRP A 146 3.21 -13.03 -7.90
CA TRP A 146 2.23 -13.24 -6.84
C TRP A 146 2.77 -12.65 -5.54
N ALA A 147 2.09 -11.65 -5.01
CA ALA A 147 2.38 -11.00 -3.74
C ALA A 147 1.43 -11.52 -2.65
N TRP A 148 1.79 -12.65 -2.05
CA TRP A 148 0.92 -13.41 -1.15
C TRP A 148 1.36 -13.30 0.30
N VAL A 149 0.40 -12.95 1.16
CA VAL A 149 0.52 -13.07 2.61
C VAL A 149 -0.26 -14.30 3.01
N ALA A 150 0.36 -15.24 3.73
CA ALA A 150 -0.24 -16.55 3.86
C ALA A 150 -1.54 -16.54 4.66
N ASP A 151 -2.62 -17.00 4.03
CA ASP A 151 -3.92 -17.24 4.65
C ASP A 151 -4.04 -18.66 5.23
N HIS A 152 -3.16 -19.57 4.82
CA HIS A 152 -3.02 -20.94 5.33
C HIS A 152 -1.55 -21.42 5.34
N ASP A 153 -1.27 -22.45 6.13
CA ASP A 153 0.05 -23.10 6.20
C ASP A 153 0.20 -24.16 5.11
N LEU A 154 1.02 -23.87 4.10
CA LEU A 154 1.23 -24.73 2.92
C LEU A 154 1.88 -26.08 3.27
N ASP A 155 2.63 -26.13 4.36
CA ASP A 155 3.37 -27.32 4.76
C ASP A 155 2.67 -28.09 5.89
N ALA A 156 1.50 -27.61 6.35
CA ALA A 156 0.63 -28.34 7.26
C ALA A 156 -0.23 -29.36 6.49
N ALA A 157 -0.41 -30.56 7.06
CA ALA A 157 -1.14 -31.64 6.39
C ALA A 157 -2.63 -31.35 6.16
N ASP A 158 -3.21 -30.45 6.95
CA ASP A 158 -4.61 -30.02 6.89
C ASP A 158 -4.78 -28.62 6.28
N GLU A 159 -3.70 -28.00 5.78
CA GLU A 159 -3.69 -26.64 5.23
C GLU A 159 -4.39 -25.64 6.17
N ALA A 160 -4.10 -25.74 7.47
CA ALA A 160 -4.76 -24.93 8.48
C ALA A 160 -4.62 -23.43 8.18
N GLN A 161 -5.73 -22.71 8.29
CA GLN A 161 -5.76 -21.25 8.16
C GLN A 161 -4.96 -20.56 9.27
N ILE A 162 -4.29 -19.45 8.94
CA ILE A 162 -3.37 -18.73 9.83
C ILE A 162 -3.57 -17.21 9.78
N ASP A 163 -3.23 -16.53 10.88
CA ASP A 163 -3.31 -15.06 11.01
C ASP A 163 -1.92 -14.43 10.85
N ILE A 164 -1.57 -14.03 9.62
CA ILE A 164 -0.35 -13.27 9.35
C ILE A 164 -0.70 -11.84 8.97
N PHE A 165 0.03 -10.89 9.55
CA PHE A 165 -0.16 -9.47 9.28
C PHE A 165 0.95 -8.94 8.37
N SER A 166 0.54 -8.32 7.27
CA SER A 166 1.40 -7.51 6.41
C SER A 166 0.70 -6.18 6.14
N GLY A 167 1.45 -5.08 6.11
CA GLY A 167 0.87 -3.77 5.86
C GLY A 167 0.29 -3.62 4.47
N ARG A 168 1.15 -3.75 3.46
CA ARG A 168 0.92 -3.24 2.10
C ARG A 168 1.32 -4.31 1.09
N GLY A 169 0.48 -4.55 0.09
CA GLY A 169 0.83 -5.44 -1.01
C GLY A 169 1.83 -4.78 -1.96
N ILE A 170 1.29 -4.18 -3.02
CA ILE A 170 2.04 -3.53 -4.08
C ILE A 170 1.75 -2.02 -4.06
N LEU A 171 2.78 -1.22 -3.75
CA LEU A 171 2.75 0.24 -3.82
C LEU A 171 3.50 0.73 -5.07
N ILE A 172 2.83 1.51 -5.89
CA ILE A 172 3.37 2.13 -7.10
C ILE A 172 3.29 3.65 -6.98
N GLU A 173 4.44 4.31 -6.97
CA GLU A 173 4.58 5.77 -7.08
C GLU A 173 5.19 6.20 -8.43
N SER A 174 5.66 5.22 -9.20
CA SER A 174 6.32 5.41 -10.48
C SER A 174 5.56 6.39 -11.39
N GLN A 175 6.30 7.34 -11.96
CA GLN A 175 5.82 8.19 -13.06
C GLN A 175 5.78 7.45 -14.42
N GLY A 176 6.16 6.18 -14.39
CA GLY A 176 6.08 5.23 -15.46
C GLY A 176 7.29 5.23 -16.40
N PRO A 177 7.27 4.29 -17.37
CA PRO A 177 6.18 3.35 -17.59
C PRO A 177 6.18 2.19 -16.57
N THR A 178 5.00 1.76 -16.13
CA THR A 178 4.84 0.56 -15.29
C THR A 178 3.83 -0.39 -15.92
N TRP A 179 4.22 -1.66 -16.08
CA TRP A 179 3.39 -2.75 -16.59
C TRP A 179 3.27 -3.87 -15.58
N LEU A 180 2.04 -4.26 -15.25
CA LEU A 180 1.71 -5.36 -14.34
C LEU A 180 0.87 -6.40 -15.08
N TYR A 181 1.50 -7.44 -15.62
CA TYR A 181 0.82 -8.48 -16.41
C TYR A 181 0.61 -9.77 -15.60
N GLY A 182 -0.65 -10.14 -15.37
CA GLY A 182 -0.96 -11.35 -14.60
C GLY A 182 -0.36 -11.32 -13.19
N THR A 183 -0.53 -10.19 -12.49
CA THR A 183 -0.06 -10.05 -11.11
C THR A 183 -1.21 -10.27 -10.13
N ALA A 184 -0.90 -10.81 -8.95
CA ALA A 184 -1.86 -10.92 -7.85
C ALA A 184 -1.24 -10.37 -6.56
N SER A 185 -2.06 -9.76 -5.71
CA SER A 185 -1.66 -9.25 -4.40
C SER A 185 -2.77 -9.50 -3.40
N GLU A 186 -2.48 -10.20 -2.30
CA GLU A 186 -3.52 -10.76 -1.44
C GLU A 186 -3.18 -10.66 0.04
N HIS A 187 -4.24 -10.49 0.84
CA HIS A 187 -4.25 -10.61 2.30
C HIS A 187 -3.35 -9.62 3.06
N ASN A 188 -3.08 -8.45 2.46
CA ASN A 188 -2.46 -7.33 3.16
C ASN A 188 -3.52 -6.51 3.92
N VAL A 189 -3.17 -5.98 5.09
CA VAL A 189 -4.10 -5.33 6.02
C VAL A 189 -4.64 -4.00 5.47
N LEU A 190 -3.80 -3.18 4.85
CA LEU A 190 -4.18 -1.85 4.37
C LEU A 190 -4.72 -1.88 2.94
N TYR A 191 -3.95 -2.45 2.02
CA TYR A 191 -4.31 -2.55 0.62
C TYR A 191 -3.53 -3.62 -0.12
N GLN A 192 -4.11 -4.14 -1.20
CA GLN A 192 -3.45 -5.07 -2.10
C GLN A 192 -2.68 -4.34 -3.21
N TYR A 193 -3.30 -3.34 -3.85
CA TYR A 193 -2.65 -2.43 -4.79
C TYR A 193 -2.92 -0.98 -4.41
N GLN A 194 -1.88 -0.15 -4.41
CA GLN A 194 -2.00 1.30 -4.29
C GLN A 194 -1.17 2.01 -5.36
N PHE A 195 -1.84 2.86 -6.12
CA PHE A 195 -1.27 3.80 -7.07
C PHE A 195 -1.31 5.17 -6.40
N SER A 196 -0.14 5.70 -6.05
CA SER A 196 -0.01 6.89 -5.20
C SER A 196 0.84 7.93 -5.91
N ASN A 197 0.26 9.07 -6.28
CA ASN A 197 0.94 10.09 -7.10
C ASN A 197 1.55 9.53 -8.40
N SER A 198 1.03 8.41 -8.92
CA SER A 198 1.66 7.65 -9.99
C SER A 198 1.14 8.05 -11.38
N LYS A 199 1.90 7.69 -12.42
CA LYS A 199 1.51 7.95 -13.81
C LYS A 199 1.93 6.84 -14.77
N ASN A 200 1.16 6.69 -15.86
CA ASN A 200 1.49 5.81 -16.99
C ASN A 200 1.61 4.34 -16.57
N VAL A 201 0.53 3.82 -15.96
CA VAL A 201 0.47 2.44 -15.45
C VAL A 201 -0.52 1.64 -16.28
N ILE A 202 -0.09 0.44 -16.71
CA ILE A 202 -0.98 -0.58 -17.27
C ILE A 202 -0.93 -1.81 -16.38
N ALA A 203 -2.08 -2.33 -15.99
CA ALA A 203 -2.20 -3.56 -15.21
C ALA A 203 -3.25 -4.47 -15.85
N GLY A 204 -3.01 -5.78 -15.99
CA GLY A 204 -3.97 -6.68 -16.62
C GLY A 204 -3.55 -8.15 -16.71
N MET A 205 -4.36 -9.13 -16.30
CA MET A 205 -5.38 -8.98 -15.26
C MET A 205 -4.69 -8.88 -13.89
N ILE A 206 -5.22 -8.05 -13.00
CA ILE A 206 -4.85 -8.07 -11.57
C ILE A 206 -5.85 -8.90 -10.76
N GLN A 207 -5.39 -9.46 -9.64
CA GLN A 207 -6.24 -10.25 -8.75
C GLN A 207 -5.94 -9.91 -7.28
N THR A 208 -6.98 -9.88 -6.44
CA THR A 208 -6.85 -9.59 -5.01
C THR A 208 -7.84 -10.33 -4.11
N GLU A 209 -7.41 -10.64 -2.90
CA GLU A 209 -8.27 -11.08 -1.79
C GLU A 209 -8.02 -10.25 -0.53
N SER A 210 -9.10 -9.97 0.22
CA SER A 210 -8.99 -9.43 1.57
C SER A 210 -8.47 -10.50 2.56
N PRO A 211 -7.76 -10.11 3.63
CA PRO A 211 -7.36 -11.04 4.68
C PRO A 211 -8.58 -11.64 5.39
N TYR A 212 -8.61 -12.96 5.57
CA TYR A 212 -9.80 -13.68 6.04
C TYR A 212 -10.21 -13.33 7.48
N PHE A 213 -9.26 -12.88 8.29
CA PHE A 213 -9.51 -12.42 9.66
C PHE A 213 -10.23 -11.07 9.72
N GLN A 214 -10.15 -10.22 8.68
CA GLN A 214 -10.77 -8.89 8.73
C GLN A 214 -12.31 -8.99 8.75
N SER A 215 -13.01 -8.13 9.48
CA SER A 215 -12.53 -6.93 10.21
C SER A 215 -12.15 -7.15 11.69
N HIS A 216 -11.60 -8.30 12.09
CA HIS A 216 -11.11 -8.49 13.46
C HIS A 216 -9.69 -9.12 13.53
N PRO A 217 -8.63 -8.31 13.71
CA PRO A 217 -8.67 -6.84 13.80
C PRO A 217 -9.10 -6.19 12.47
N GLY A 218 -9.74 -5.03 12.57
CA GLY A 218 -10.05 -4.21 11.40
C GLY A 218 -8.83 -3.38 11.02
N ALA A 219 -8.68 -3.08 9.73
CA ALA A 219 -7.65 -2.16 9.28
C ALA A 219 -7.79 -0.78 9.98
N PRO A 220 -6.67 -0.11 10.35
CA PRO A 220 -5.29 -0.44 9.99
C PRO A 220 -4.58 -1.41 10.95
N LEU A 221 -5.22 -1.90 12.03
CA LEU A 221 -4.52 -2.67 13.05
C LEU A 221 -4.05 -4.05 12.53
N PRO A 222 -2.85 -4.52 12.93
CA PRO A 222 -1.88 -3.92 13.86
C PRO A 222 -0.78 -3.07 13.19
N ILE A 223 -1.05 -2.56 11.99
CA ILE A 223 -0.08 -1.89 11.13
C ILE A 223 0.00 -0.40 11.45
N VAL A 224 1.21 0.10 11.59
CA VAL A 224 1.46 1.54 11.72
C VAL A 224 1.36 2.23 10.35
N THR A 225 0.68 3.38 10.32
CA THR A 225 0.46 4.19 9.11
C THR A 225 1.34 5.44 9.10
N GLY A 226 1.43 6.09 7.94
CA GLY A 226 2.13 7.37 7.77
C GLY A 226 3.61 7.24 7.37
N GLY A 227 4.18 6.05 7.46
CA GLY A 227 5.52 5.77 6.94
C GLY A 227 5.58 5.53 5.43
N PHE A 228 4.42 5.38 4.76
CA PHE A 228 4.32 5.23 3.31
C PHE A 228 3.31 6.23 2.73
N PRO A 229 3.54 6.73 1.49
CA PRO A 229 2.68 7.74 0.89
C PRO A 229 1.24 7.29 0.79
N ASN A 230 0.32 8.14 1.25
CA ASN A 230 -1.12 7.95 1.15
C ASN A 230 -1.65 6.67 1.82
N ASP A 231 -1.08 6.20 2.93
CA ASP A 231 -1.67 5.08 3.68
C ASP A 231 -3.16 5.30 4.01
N PRO A 232 -4.03 4.28 3.85
CA PRO A 232 -5.42 4.38 4.28
C PRO A 232 -5.51 4.22 5.80
N HIS A 233 -6.44 4.97 6.41
CA HIS A 233 -6.60 5.01 7.86
C HIS A 233 -7.94 4.47 8.37
N PHE A 234 -8.93 4.31 7.47
CA PHE A 234 -10.25 3.70 7.77
C PHE A 234 -11.11 4.44 8.81
N ASP A 235 -10.81 5.70 9.16
CA ASP A 235 -11.54 6.44 10.20
C ASP A 235 -12.99 6.78 9.83
N ASN A 236 -13.30 6.79 8.53
CA ASN A 236 -14.66 6.98 8.02
C ASN A 236 -15.53 5.72 8.14
N CYS A 237 -15.03 4.65 8.75
CA CYS A 237 -15.82 3.48 9.10
C CYS A 237 -16.71 3.76 10.32
N THR A 238 -17.99 3.98 10.06
CA THR A 238 -18.99 4.25 11.10
C THR A 238 -19.31 3.00 11.93
N ILE A 239 -19.80 3.23 13.14
CA ILE A 239 -20.26 2.17 14.08
C ILE A 239 -21.38 1.30 13.46
N SER A 240 -22.08 1.78 12.44
CA SER A 240 -23.14 1.03 11.75
C SER A 240 -22.64 -0.07 10.80
N SER A 241 -21.36 -0.09 10.43
CA SER A 241 -20.77 -1.14 9.59
C SER A 241 -19.39 -1.64 10.08
N PRO A 242 -19.27 -2.05 11.36
CA PRO A 242 -17.98 -2.34 11.96
C PRO A 242 -17.39 -3.68 11.45
N ALA A 243 -18.21 -4.55 10.88
CA ALA A 243 -17.82 -5.89 10.42
C ALA A 243 -17.27 -5.93 8.99
N THR A 244 -17.57 -4.92 8.16
CA THR A 244 -17.38 -4.97 6.70
C THR A 244 -16.76 -3.70 6.11
N CYS A 245 -16.68 -2.60 6.86
CA CYS A 245 -16.04 -1.36 6.39
C CYS A 245 -14.50 -1.38 6.54
N ALA A 246 -13.99 -1.76 7.71
CA ALA A 246 -12.55 -1.74 8.02
C ALA A 246 -11.83 -2.99 7.48
N VAL A 247 -11.96 -3.20 6.16
CA VAL A 247 -11.38 -4.30 5.39
C VAL A 247 -10.49 -3.70 4.30
N SER A 248 -9.36 -4.35 4.03
CA SER A 248 -8.31 -3.89 3.12
C SER A 248 -8.87 -3.44 1.77
N TRP A 249 -8.33 -2.37 1.21
CA TRP A 249 -8.65 -1.99 -0.16
C TRP A 249 -8.04 -2.99 -1.14
N ALA A 250 -8.81 -3.45 -2.11
CA ALA A 250 -8.28 -4.22 -3.22
C ALA A 250 -7.42 -3.33 -4.13
N VAL A 251 -7.95 -2.17 -4.51
CA VAL A 251 -7.24 -1.18 -5.33
C VAL A 251 -7.49 0.22 -4.77
N ARG A 252 -6.43 1.03 -4.68
CA ARG A 252 -6.54 2.47 -4.43
C ARG A 252 -5.81 3.24 -5.51
N ILE A 253 -6.46 4.25 -6.06
CA ILE A 253 -5.86 5.24 -6.98
C ILE A 253 -5.96 6.59 -6.29
N VAL A 254 -4.82 7.13 -5.86
CA VAL A 254 -4.73 8.40 -5.11
C VAL A 254 -3.78 9.34 -5.85
N ASP A 255 -4.26 10.54 -6.17
CA ASP A 255 -3.50 11.60 -6.86
C ASP A 255 -2.79 11.11 -8.15
N SER A 256 -3.36 10.12 -8.83
CA SER A 256 -2.71 9.41 -9.95
C SER A 256 -3.42 9.65 -11.28
N SER A 257 -2.67 9.52 -12.38
CA SER A 257 -3.22 9.74 -13.73
C SER A 257 -2.75 8.72 -14.77
N SER A 258 -3.54 8.48 -15.81
CA SER A 258 -3.21 7.51 -16.86
C SER A 258 -2.94 6.11 -16.29
N VAL A 259 -3.91 5.61 -15.52
CA VAL A 259 -3.90 4.28 -14.91
C VAL A 259 -4.94 3.41 -15.62
N TYR A 260 -4.47 2.41 -16.34
CA TYR A 260 -5.31 1.53 -17.15
C TYR A 260 -5.28 0.11 -16.59
N ILE A 261 -6.44 -0.38 -16.16
CA ILE A 261 -6.63 -1.72 -15.62
C ILE A 261 -7.42 -2.54 -16.64
N LEU A 262 -6.73 -3.42 -17.36
CA LEU A 262 -7.24 -4.26 -18.43
C LEU A 262 -7.66 -5.63 -17.89
N GLY A 263 -8.62 -5.62 -16.97
CA GLY A 263 -9.11 -6.78 -16.25
C GLY A 263 -8.71 -6.76 -14.78
N ALA A 264 -9.68 -7.00 -13.89
CA ALA A 264 -9.43 -7.16 -12.47
C ALA A 264 -10.41 -8.14 -11.83
N GLY A 265 -9.91 -9.03 -10.97
CA GLY A 265 -10.71 -9.89 -10.11
C GLY A 265 -10.48 -9.54 -8.64
N LEU A 266 -11.46 -8.90 -8.00
CA LEU A 266 -11.30 -8.39 -6.64
C LEU A 266 -12.28 -9.09 -5.68
N TYR A 267 -11.79 -9.85 -4.71
CA TYR A 267 -12.63 -10.75 -3.93
C TYR A 267 -12.58 -10.44 -2.44
N SER A 268 -13.75 -10.56 -1.80
CA SER A 268 -13.87 -10.61 -0.34
C SER A 268 -14.73 -11.81 0.02
N TRP A 269 -14.11 -12.82 0.63
CA TRP A 269 -14.76 -14.12 0.85
C TRP A 269 -15.31 -14.30 2.25
N PHE A 270 -14.79 -13.53 3.20
CA PHE A 270 -15.01 -13.73 4.62
C PHE A 270 -15.32 -12.42 5.32
N SER A 271 -16.05 -12.54 6.42
CA SER A 271 -16.02 -11.58 7.52
C SER A 271 -15.66 -12.35 8.78
N LYS A 272 -14.46 -12.10 9.32
CA LYS A 272 -13.92 -12.80 10.51
C LYS A 272 -13.98 -14.33 10.35
N TYR A 273 -13.47 -14.83 9.23
CA TYR A 273 -13.52 -16.25 8.83
C TYR A 273 -14.91 -16.88 8.63
N SER A 274 -16.02 -16.14 8.82
CA SER A 274 -17.35 -16.62 8.39
C SER A 274 -17.59 -16.28 6.93
N GLN A 275 -18.20 -17.21 6.19
CA GLN A 275 -18.65 -17.00 4.81
C GLN A 275 -20.16 -16.69 4.73
N ASP A 276 -20.85 -16.49 5.85
CA ASP A 276 -22.29 -16.20 5.85
C ASP A 276 -22.63 -14.96 5.01
N CYS A 277 -21.72 -13.99 4.97
CA CYS A 277 -21.82 -12.78 4.16
C CYS A 277 -21.88 -13.03 2.64
N LEU A 278 -21.48 -14.22 2.16
CA LEU A 278 -21.61 -14.59 0.75
C LEU A 278 -23.07 -14.78 0.32
N ALA A 279 -23.95 -15.21 1.23
CA ALA A 279 -25.38 -15.36 0.93
C ALA A 279 -26.05 -14.01 0.63
N THR A 280 -25.52 -12.93 1.20
CA THR A 280 -25.99 -11.55 1.06
C THR A 280 -25.05 -10.69 0.22
N GLU A 281 -23.97 -11.26 -0.31
CA GLU A 281 -23.00 -10.60 -1.18
C GLU A 281 -22.39 -9.31 -0.58
N ASN A 282 -22.15 -9.29 0.73
CA ASN A 282 -21.74 -8.09 1.48
C ASN A 282 -20.64 -8.38 2.52
N CYS A 283 -19.63 -9.18 2.17
CA CYS A 283 -18.48 -9.43 3.04
C CYS A 283 -17.63 -8.18 3.27
N GLN A 284 -17.67 -7.24 2.34
CA GLN A 284 -16.98 -5.95 2.42
C GLN A 284 -17.83 -4.84 1.80
N ASP A 285 -17.81 -3.65 2.40
CA ASP A 285 -18.62 -2.54 1.91
C ASP A 285 -18.06 -1.97 0.61
N ARG A 286 -16.72 -1.81 0.54
CA ARG A 286 -16.02 -1.13 -0.55
C ARG A 286 -14.58 -1.61 -0.67
N ALA A 287 -14.08 -1.75 -1.89
CA ALA A 287 -12.74 -2.31 -2.13
C ALA A 287 -11.93 -1.63 -3.24
N PHE A 288 -12.53 -0.76 -4.07
CA PHE A 288 -11.80 0.00 -5.08
C PHE A 288 -12.03 1.50 -4.86
N GLU A 289 -11.07 2.17 -4.24
CA GLU A 289 -11.12 3.61 -3.99
C GLU A 289 -10.45 4.42 -5.10
N ILE A 290 -11.05 5.54 -5.45
CA ILE A 290 -10.43 6.56 -6.30
C ILE A 290 -10.54 7.90 -5.60
N GLU A 291 -9.40 8.56 -5.42
CA GLU A 291 -9.28 9.90 -4.86
C GLU A 291 -8.35 10.72 -5.77
N GLU A 292 -8.83 11.86 -6.28
CA GLU A 292 -8.07 12.75 -7.16
C GLU A 292 -7.51 12.08 -8.44
N GLY A 293 -8.21 11.08 -8.99
CA GLY A 293 -7.77 10.31 -10.16
C GLY A 293 -8.19 10.92 -11.50
N GLN A 294 -7.36 10.80 -12.54
CA GLN A 294 -7.63 11.30 -13.90
C GLN A 294 -7.20 10.31 -14.99
N ASP A 295 -7.85 10.32 -16.14
CA ASP A 295 -7.54 9.41 -17.26
C ASP A 295 -7.48 7.94 -16.81
N LEU A 296 -8.62 7.43 -16.35
CA LEU A 296 -8.74 6.11 -15.73
C LEU A 296 -9.55 5.17 -16.61
N TRP A 297 -8.95 4.07 -17.02
CA TRP A 297 -9.59 3.09 -17.90
C TRP A 297 -9.62 1.74 -17.22
N ILE A 298 -10.77 1.37 -16.66
CA ILE A 298 -10.97 0.09 -16.00
C ILE A 298 -11.86 -0.78 -16.88
N TYR A 299 -11.30 -1.84 -17.43
CA TYR A 299 -12.01 -2.83 -18.23
C TYR A 299 -12.16 -4.14 -17.47
N ASN A 300 -13.27 -4.84 -17.73
CA ASN A 300 -13.54 -6.18 -17.21
C ASN A 300 -13.24 -6.32 -15.70
N LEU A 301 -13.83 -5.42 -14.90
CA LEU A 301 -13.75 -5.47 -13.44
C LEU A 301 -14.79 -6.46 -12.93
N VAL A 302 -14.33 -7.45 -12.17
CA VAL A 302 -15.14 -8.48 -11.53
C VAL A 302 -14.93 -8.40 -10.02
N THR A 303 -16.01 -8.37 -9.25
CA THR A 303 -15.94 -8.39 -7.78
C THR A 303 -16.76 -9.50 -7.16
N LYS A 304 -16.34 -9.97 -5.98
CA LYS A 304 -17.10 -10.93 -5.14
C LYS A 304 -17.42 -10.36 -3.78
N ALA A 305 -18.71 -10.35 -3.43
CA ALA A 305 -19.26 -9.97 -2.14
C ALA A 305 -18.72 -8.62 -1.58
N ILE A 306 -18.48 -7.68 -2.50
CA ILE A 306 -18.15 -6.29 -2.23
C ILE A 306 -19.36 -5.45 -2.66
N VAL A 307 -19.94 -4.65 -1.77
CA VAL A 307 -21.17 -3.89 -2.04
C VAL A 307 -20.92 -2.79 -3.10
N GLU A 308 -19.87 -2.02 -2.93
CA GLU A 308 -19.43 -0.97 -3.85
C GLU A 308 -18.22 -1.46 -4.67
N MET A 309 -18.44 -1.77 -5.95
CA MET A 309 -17.40 -2.24 -6.86
C MET A 309 -16.32 -1.19 -7.11
N ILE A 310 -16.74 0.08 -7.20
CA ILE A 310 -15.89 1.27 -7.31
C ILE A 310 -16.51 2.36 -6.45
N SER A 311 -15.69 2.95 -5.58
CA SER A 311 -16.07 3.93 -4.57
C SER A 311 -15.22 5.20 -4.73
N PRO A 312 -15.52 6.09 -5.68
CA PRO A 312 -14.80 7.35 -5.78
C PRO A 312 -15.20 8.28 -4.63
N VAL A 313 -14.21 8.96 -4.04
CA VAL A 313 -14.42 9.89 -2.92
C VAL A 313 -15.40 11.00 -3.32
N ASN A 314 -16.40 11.27 -2.47
CA ASN A 314 -17.44 12.28 -2.69
C ASN A 314 -18.25 12.13 -4.00
N GLU A 315 -18.23 10.98 -4.66
CA GLU A 315 -19.08 10.67 -5.81
C GLU A 315 -20.02 9.48 -5.52
N LYS A 316 -20.97 9.26 -6.44
CA LYS A 316 -21.84 8.09 -6.37
C LYS A 316 -21.04 6.80 -6.67
N PRO A 317 -21.10 5.77 -5.81
CA PRO A 317 -20.42 4.51 -6.05
C PRO A 317 -21.09 3.68 -7.16
N THR A 318 -20.31 2.76 -7.73
CA THR A 318 -20.82 1.72 -8.64
C THR A 318 -21.18 0.49 -7.83
N LEU A 319 -22.47 0.15 -7.74
CA LEU A 319 -22.96 -0.91 -6.85
C LEU A 319 -22.89 -2.29 -7.51
N ALA A 320 -22.49 -3.30 -6.75
CA ALA A 320 -22.42 -4.68 -7.21
C ALA A 320 -23.80 -5.30 -7.50
N ASN A 321 -24.83 -4.87 -6.75
CA ASN A 321 -26.20 -5.37 -6.92
C ASN A 321 -26.77 -5.03 -8.32
N ASP A 322 -26.37 -3.89 -8.89
CA ASP A 322 -26.80 -3.47 -10.23
C ASP A 322 -26.05 -4.21 -11.36
N ASN A 323 -25.00 -4.96 -11.01
CA ASN A 323 -24.04 -5.56 -11.95
C ASN A 323 -23.84 -7.06 -11.71
N LYS A 324 -24.80 -7.75 -11.09
CA LYS A 324 -24.72 -9.19 -10.84
C LYS A 324 -24.63 -9.99 -12.14
N ASN A 325 -23.64 -10.88 -12.23
CA ASN A 325 -23.34 -11.71 -13.38
C ASN A 325 -22.91 -13.12 -12.94
N GLY A 326 -23.89 -14.00 -12.72
CA GLY A 326 -23.66 -15.35 -12.23
C GLY A 326 -23.14 -15.35 -10.80
N PHE A 327 -21.98 -15.98 -10.59
CA PHE A 327 -21.39 -16.10 -9.25
C PHE A 327 -20.79 -14.79 -8.73
N MET A 328 -20.45 -13.85 -9.61
CA MET A 328 -19.78 -12.59 -9.30
C MET A 328 -20.63 -11.39 -9.73
N SER A 329 -20.16 -10.18 -9.44
CA SER A 329 -20.61 -8.96 -10.12
C SER A 329 -19.54 -8.50 -11.11
N SER A 330 -19.93 -7.97 -12.27
CA SER A 330 -18.96 -7.55 -13.30
C SER A 330 -19.41 -6.33 -14.07
N ILE A 331 -18.48 -5.44 -14.38
CA ILE A 331 -18.66 -4.34 -15.33
C ILE A 331 -17.66 -4.47 -16.48
N LEU A 332 -18.14 -4.22 -17.71
CA LEU A 332 -17.30 -4.35 -18.91
C LEU A 332 -16.28 -3.22 -19.03
N ALA A 333 -16.71 -1.99 -18.73
CA ALA A 333 -15.86 -0.80 -18.81
C ALA A 333 -16.35 0.27 -17.85
N TRP A 334 -15.41 0.94 -17.21
CA TRP A 334 -15.60 2.14 -16.39
C TRP A 334 -14.48 3.11 -16.75
N LEU A 335 -14.86 4.22 -17.41
CA LEU A 335 -13.92 5.11 -18.09
C LEU A 335 -14.14 6.53 -17.60
N LYS A 336 -13.06 7.21 -17.22
CA LYS A 336 -13.03 8.63 -16.85
C LYS A 336 -11.95 9.32 -17.68
N GLY A 337 -12.34 10.35 -18.43
CA GLY A 337 -11.46 11.02 -19.39
C GLY A 337 -10.35 11.81 -18.72
N SER A 338 -9.41 12.32 -19.52
CA SER A 338 -8.27 13.12 -19.04
C SER A 338 -8.64 14.51 -18.52
N THR A 339 -9.85 14.99 -18.79
CA THR A 339 -10.38 16.27 -18.29
C THR A 339 -11.18 16.11 -17.00
N ASP A 340 -11.56 14.88 -16.65
CA ASP A 340 -12.46 14.60 -15.55
C ASP A 340 -11.66 14.11 -14.36
N ARG A 341 -11.61 14.92 -13.30
CA ARG A 341 -11.03 14.55 -12.02
C ARG A 341 -12.08 13.81 -11.21
N THR A 342 -11.77 12.55 -10.93
CA THR A 342 -12.63 11.58 -10.25
C THR A 342 -12.23 11.48 -8.79
N GLY A 343 -13.22 11.41 -7.90
CA GLY A 343 -12.95 11.23 -6.48
C GLY A 343 -12.43 12.52 -5.84
N GLN A 344 -13.02 13.66 -6.18
CA GLN A 344 -12.55 14.97 -5.72
C GLN A 344 -12.68 15.09 -4.21
N ARG A 345 -11.60 15.50 -3.55
CA ARG A 345 -11.60 15.82 -2.12
C ARG A 345 -12.44 17.08 -1.87
N VAL A 346 -12.90 17.22 -0.63
CA VAL A 346 -13.52 18.47 -0.17
C VAL A 346 -12.48 19.59 -0.16
N PHE A 347 -11.27 19.27 0.30
CA PHE A 347 -10.12 20.16 0.34
C PHE A 347 -9.03 19.63 -0.59
N GLU A 348 -8.52 20.47 -1.50
CA GLU A 348 -7.29 20.15 -2.25
C GLU A 348 -6.14 19.87 -1.28
N GLY A 349 -6.11 20.61 -0.17
CA GLY A 349 -5.12 20.49 0.89
C GLY A 349 -3.81 21.20 0.58
N PHE A 350 -2.88 21.09 1.52
CA PHE A 350 -1.53 21.66 1.41
C PHE A 350 -0.50 20.77 2.10
N THR A 351 0.78 20.97 1.79
CA THR A 351 1.90 20.37 2.51
C THR A 351 2.62 21.45 3.31
N ILE A 352 3.15 21.09 4.49
CA ILE A 352 3.98 22.02 5.27
C ILE A 352 5.39 22.09 4.69
N TYR A 353 5.92 20.92 4.32
CA TYR A 353 7.27 20.77 3.80
C TYR A 353 7.26 20.21 2.38
N ASP A 354 8.21 20.66 1.58
CA ASP A 354 8.57 20.04 0.30
C ASP A 354 9.76 19.10 0.54
N SER A 355 9.74 17.94 -0.11
CA SER A 355 10.81 16.93 0.00
C SER A 355 12.21 17.49 -0.25
N ASN A 356 12.37 18.47 -1.16
CA ASN A 356 13.66 19.07 -1.50
C ASN A 356 14.20 20.02 -0.41
N MET A 357 13.35 20.43 0.53
CA MET A 357 13.75 21.28 1.66
C MET A 357 14.18 20.46 2.89
N LEU A 358 13.91 19.15 2.88
CA LEU A 358 14.21 18.27 3.99
C LEU A 358 15.63 17.69 3.89
N PRO A 359 16.35 17.52 5.02
CA PRO A 359 17.67 16.91 5.01
C PRO A 359 17.62 15.47 4.48
N SER A 360 18.56 15.11 3.60
CA SER A 360 18.72 13.73 3.11
C SER A 360 19.12 12.72 4.20
N THR A 361 19.42 13.21 5.40
CA THR A 361 19.66 12.38 6.59
C THR A 361 18.37 11.88 7.23
N PHE A 362 17.20 12.45 6.89
CA PHE A 362 15.93 11.95 7.36
C PHE A 362 15.61 10.62 6.66
N SER A 363 14.92 9.73 7.36
CA SER A 363 14.44 8.48 6.76
C SER A 363 13.34 8.77 5.72
N ASP A 364 13.19 7.87 4.75
CA ASP A 364 12.11 7.98 3.76
C ASP A 364 10.72 8.04 4.41
N ALA A 365 10.51 7.29 5.49
CA ALA A 365 9.27 7.33 6.29
C ALA A 365 9.04 8.70 6.94
N CYS A 366 10.09 9.33 7.45
CA CYS A 366 9.99 10.68 8.02
C CYS A 366 9.69 11.73 6.94
N ILE A 367 10.42 11.68 5.82
CA ILE A 367 10.18 12.57 4.68
C ILE A 367 8.72 12.43 4.23
N THR A 368 8.26 11.19 4.04
CA THR A 368 6.88 10.87 3.67
C THR A 368 5.85 11.47 4.64
N ALA A 369 6.06 11.30 5.94
CA ALA A 369 5.14 11.82 6.95
C ALA A 369 5.08 13.37 6.94
N LEU A 370 6.24 14.04 6.83
CA LEU A 370 6.33 15.50 6.80
C LEU A 370 5.75 16.12 5.52
N THR A 371 5.86 15.41 4.39
CA THR A 371 5.35 15.87 3.09
C THR A 371 3.92 15.39 2.80
N ALA A 372 3.25 14.72 3.75
CA ALA A 372 1.89 14.26 3.57
C ALA A 372 0.92 15.46 3.40
N THR A 373 -0.04 15.34 2.50
CA THR A 373 -1.06 16.37 2.26
C THR A 373 -2.01 16.48 3.44
N ILE A 374 -2.11 17.68 4.01
CA ILE A 374 -3.10 18.06 5.02
C ILE A 374 -4.36 18.50 4.28
N LYS A 375 -5.45 17.74 4.41
CA LYS A 375 -6.74 17.99 3.74
C LYS A 375 -7.55 19.03 4.49
N CYS A 376 -7.06 20.26 4.47
CA CYS A 376 -7.67 21.44 5.10
C CYS A 376 -7.78 22.60 4.10
N ASP A 377 -8.60 23.60 4.44
CA ASP A 377 -8.57 24.89 3.76
C ASP A 377 -7.19 25.56 3.92
N LEU A 378 -6.73 26.25 2.87
CA LEU A 378 -5.42 26.92 2.85
C LEU A 378 -5.26 27.98 3.95
N GLN A 379 -6.37 28.52 4.47
CA GLN A 379 -6.34 29.46 5.59
C GLN A 379 -5.71 28.87 6.85
N VAL A 380 -5.86 27.55 7.08
CA VAL A 380 -5.28 26.85 8.24
C VAL A 380 -3.76 26.94 8.24
N PHE A 381 -3.12 26.94 7.07
CA PHE A 381 -1.66 27.06 6.97
C PHE A 381 -1.11 28.33 7.64
N GLN A 382 -1.89 29.42 7.65
CA GLN A 382 -1.48 30.67 8.28
C GLN A 382 -1.40 30.55 9.81
N PHE A 383 -2.12 29.61 10.41
CA PHE A 383 -2.13 29.38 11.87
C PHE A 383 -0.83 28.77 12.40
N GLY A 384 0.07 28.33 11.52
CA GLY A 384 1.43 27.95 11.91
C GLY A 384 2.27 29.11 12.45
N GLU A 385 1.89 30.37 12.16
CA GLU A 385 2.58 31.55 12.66
C GLU A 385 2.18 31.87 14.12
N PRO A 386 3.15 32.10 15.02
CA PRO A 386 2.90 32.35 16.45
C PRO A 386 2.41 33.79 16.69
N GLN A 387 1.21 34.08 16.21
CA GLN A 387 0.52 35.37 16.36
C GLN A 387 -0.96 35.16 16.65
N TYR A 388 -1.63 36.22 17.11
CA TYR A 388 -3.09 36.21 17.24
C TYR A 388 -3.72 36.42 15.86
N HIS A 389 -4.47 35.43 15.36
CA HIS A 389 -5.09 35.46 14.03
C HIS A 389 -6.44 36.19 13.95
N GLY A 390 -7.05 36.50 15.10
CA GLY A 390 -8.32 37.23 15.14
C GLY A 390 -9.49 36.43 14.59
N THR A 391 -10.55 37.13 14.19
CA THR A 391 -11.73 36.49 13.56
C THR A 391 -11.56 36.48 12.04
N LEU A 392 -12.01 35.40 11.39
CA LEU A 392 -11.95 35.27 9.93
C LEU A 392 -12.92 36.22 9.20
N GLY A 393 -13.88 36.82 9.92
CA GLY A 393 -14.83 37.79 9.37
C GLY A 393 -15.79 37.22 8.31
N ASN A 394 -15.83 35.90 8.13
CA ASN A 394 -16.64 35.19 7.16
C ASN A 394 -17.06 33.83 7.74
N ASP A 395 -18.36 33.65 7.95
CA ASP A 395 -18.92 32.43 8.55
C ASP A 395 -18.64 31.20 7.68
N THR A 396 -18.73 31.31 6.35
CA THR A 396 -18.44 30.20 5.44
C THR A 396 -16.98 29.78 5.51
N LEU A 397 -16.04 30.72 5.57
CA LEU A 397 -14.63 30.40 5.75
C LEU A 397 -14.37 29.79 7.14
N THR A 398 -15.10 30.27 8.16
CA THR A 398 -15.03 29.73 9.51
C THR A 398 -15.51 28.27 9.55
N ASP A 399 -16.61 27.96 8.87
CA ASP A 399 -17.12 26.59 8.77
C ASP A 399 -16.12 25.65 8.06
N LEU A 400 -15.44 26.13 7.01
CA LEU A 400 -14.41 25.35 6.29
C LEU A 400 -13.16 25.10 7.15
N VAL A 401 -12.69 26.12 7.85
CA VAL A 401 -11.52 26.02 8.75
C VAL A 401 -11.81 25.12 9.95
N CYS A 402 -13.02 25.20 10.50
CA CYS A 402 -13.46 24.40 11.63
C CYS A 402 -14.08 23.05 11.24
N ASP A 403 -13.97 22.63 9.97
CA ASP A 403 -14.50 21.35 9.52
C ASP A 403 -13.78 20.19 10.23
N GLN A 404 -14.55 19.25 10.78
CA GLN A 404 -14.00 18.13 11.54
C GLN A 404 -12.99 17.31 10.72
N SER A 405 -13.22 17.13 9.42
CA SER A 405 -12.33 16.35 8.56
C SER A 405 -10.98 17.05 8.33
N CYS A 406 -10.95 18.38 8.39
CA CYS A 406 -9.71 19.14 8.40
C CYS A 406 -8.94 18.89 9.71
N GLY A 407 -9.61 19.02 10.87
CA GLY A 407 -9.02 18.69 12.17
C GLY A 407 -8.43 17.27 12.22
N ASP A 408 -9.21 16.27 11.78
CA ASP A 408 -8.76 14.87 11.74
C ASP A 408 -7.58 14.65 10.78
N SER A 409 -7.48 15.41 9.69
CA SER A 409 -6.34 15.35 8.78
C SER A 409 -5.09 15.96 9.41
N LEU A 410 -5.24 17.08 10.12
CA LEU A 410 -4.13 17.77 10.77
C LEU A 410 -3.58 16.98 11.97
N ALA A 411 -4.46 16.46 12.83
CA ALA A 411 -4.12 15.57 13.94
C ALA A 411 -3.21 14.43 13.50
N ARG A 412 -3.59 13.84 12.36
CA ARG A 412 -2.97 12.67 11.77
C ARG A 412 -1.64 12.99 11.13
N TRP A 413 -1.56 14.10 10.40
CA TRP A 413 -0.28 14.61 9.93
C TRP A 413 0.69 14.77 11.10
N PHE A 414 0.25 15.41 12.19
CA PHE A 414 1.08 15.65 13.36
C PHE A 414 1.51 14.33 14.04
N THR A 415 0.56 13.43 14.31
CA THR A 415 0.83 12.14 14.97
C THR A 415 1.76 11.27 14.13
N ASN A 416 1.56 11.21 12.81
CA ASN A 416 2.41 10.45 11.91
C ASN A 416 3.81 11.06 11.82
N ALA A 417 3.92 12.38 11.72
CA ALA A 417 5.20 13.06 11.70
C ALA A 417 5.95 12.86 13.02
N GLU A 418 5.29 12.96 14.17
CA GLU A 418 5.89 12.69 15.48
C GLU A 418 6.42 11.25 15.59
N ALA A 419 5.63 10.27 15.15
CA ALA A 419 5.99 8.87 15.22
C ALA A 419 7.16 8.51 14.27
N ASN A 420 7.11 8.97 13.02
CA ASN A 420 8.09 8.60 11.98
C ASN A 420 9.35 9.50 11.97
N CYS A 421 9.28 10.69 12.57
CA CYS A 421 10.40 11.65 12.66
C CYS A 421 10.89 11.86 14.09
N ASN A 422 10.76 10.87 14.97
CA ASN A 422 11.18 11.00 16.36
C ASN A 422 12.66 11.43 16.48
N GLY A 423 12.90 12.57 17.13
CA GLY A 423 14.23 13.16 17.29
C GLY A 423 14.76 13.94 16.08
N ALA A 424 13.99 14.05 14.99
CA ALA A 424 14.35 14.88 13.84
C ALA A 424 14.24 16.37 14.19
N VAL A 425 15.30 17.13 13.89
CA VAL A 425 15.39 18.57 14.13
C VAL A 425 15.54 19.29 12.80
N LEU A 426 14.71 20.31 12.60
CA LEU A 426 14.74 21.20 11.44
C LEU A 426 14.86 22.64 11.95
N LEU A 427 15.91 23.35 11.53
CA LEU A 427 16.18 24.74 11.94
C LEU A 427 16.15 24.94 13.48
N ASP A 428 16.83 24.06 14.22
CA ASP A 428 16.91 24.05 15.69
C ASP A 428 15.59 23.79 16.44
N HIS A 429 14.55 23.33 15.74
CA HIS A 429 13.25 22.97 16.32
C HIS A 429 12.82 21.55 15.94
N PRO A 430 11.92 20.91 16.71
CA PRO A 430 11.29 19.65 16.27
C PRO A 430 10.63 19.82 14.90
N ALA A 431 10.79 18.83 14.02
CA ALA A 431 10.20 18.87 12.67
C ALA A 431 8.67 19.01 12.67
N THR A 432 8.01 18.75 13.80
CA THR A 432 6.55 18.85 13.97
C THR A 432 6.06 20.22 14.43
N ILE A 433 6.95 21.19 14.75
CA ILE A 433 6.58 22.44 15.41
C ILE A 433 5.49 23.23 14.68
N LEU A 434 5.58 23.35 13.34
CA LEU A 434 4.61 24.12 12.56
C LEU A 434 3.22 23.47 12.56
N GLY A 435 3.15 22.14 12.42
CA GLY A 435 1.87 21.43 12.51
C GLY A 435 1.31 21.39 13.93
N GLY A 436 2.18 21.36 14.94
CA GLY A 436 1.78 21.45 16.35
C GLY A 436 1.09 22.77 16.66
N ASN A 437 1.63 23.89 16.17
CA ASN A 437 0.99 25.21 16.32
C ASN A 437 -0.42 25.27 15.70
N MET A 438 -0.65 24.56 14.59
CA MET A 438 -1.96 24.51 13.96
C MET A 438 -2.93 23.55 14.67
N TRP A 439 -2.40 22.50 15.31
CA TRP A 439 -3.18 21.43 15.94
C TRP A 439 -3.62 21.77 17.36
N GLU A 440 -2.81 22.51 18.11
CA GLU A 440 -3.13 23.00 19.45
C GLU A 440 -3.77 24.41 19.41
N GLU A 441 -5.05 24.50 19.03
CA GLU A 441 -5.94 25.61 19.41
C GLU A 441 -7.24 25.13 20.05
#